data_AF-A0A843KDV8-F1
#
_entry.id   AF-A0A843KDV8-F1
#
_cell.length_a   1.000
_cell.length_b   1.000
_cell.length_c   1.000
_cell.angle_alpha   90.00
_cell.angle_beta   90.00
_cell.angle_gamma   90.00
#
_symmetry.space_group_name_H-M   'P 1'
#
loop_
_entity.id
_entity.type
_entity.pdbx_description
1 polymer ?
#
loop_
_entity_poly.entity_id
_entity_poly.type
_entity_poly.pdbx_seq_one_letter_code
_entity_poly.pdbx_strand_id
1 'polypeptide(L)'
;MELIEQILHEGAQRVDELEVYLFSGFSVSARLKRHEIHYASGANQQGLSLRVIHKGHIGTSATMNPETWNACMDAAIASASLATPQDWEGLPGPENLDPT
;
A
#
# COMPACT_ATOMS: atom_id res chain seq x y z
N MET A 1 6.66 -3.26 -12.22
CA MET A 1 7.44 -2.07 -11.82
C MET A 1 6.81 -0.81 -12.40
N GLU A 2 6.29 -0.86 -13.64
CA GLU A 2 5.53 0.25 -14.27
C GLU A 2 4.43 0.87 -13.39
N LEU A 3 3.64 0.07 -12.67
CA LEU A 3 2.56 0.62 -11.83
C LEU A 3 3.08 1.50 -10.68
N ILE A 4 4.13 1.08 -9.97
CA ILE A 4 4.68 1.87 -8.87
C ILE A 4 5.26 3.18 -9.41
N GLU A 5 6.01 3.11 -10.51
CA GLU A 5 6.58 4.30 -11.16
C GLU A 5 5.49 5.27 -11.63
N GLN A 6 4.40 4.75 -12.21
CA GLN A 6 3.24 5.56 -12.59
C GLN A 6 2.62 6.25 -11.38
N ILE A 7 2.36 5.51 -10.31
CA ILE A 7 1.77 6.05 -9.08
C ILE A 7 2.67 7.13 -8.47
N LEU A 8 3.98 6.89 -8.42
CA LEU A 8 4.96 7.86 -7.92
C LEU A 8 5.01 9.13 -8.79
N HIS A 9 4.99 8.97 -10.11
CA HIS A 9 4.99 10.09 -11.05
C HIS A 9 3.75 10.98 -10.88
N GLU A 10 2.56 10.39 -10.81
CA GLU A 10 1.32 11.13 -10.61
C GLU A 10 1.21 11.71 -9.18
N GLY A 11 1.70 10.97 -8.18
CA GLY A 11 1.72 11.39 -6.78
C GLY A 11 2.62 12.60 -6.52
N ALA A 12 3.78 12.67 -7.16
CA ALA A 12 4.73 13.78 -7.04
C ALA A 12 4.14 15.15 -7.46
N GLN A 13 3.05 15.14 -8.25
CA GLN A 13 2.34 16.37 -8.65
C GLN A 13 1.31 16.83 -7.61
N ARG A 14 0.98 15.97 -6.63
CA ARG A 14 -0.22 16.12 -5.78
C ARG A 14 0.10 16.27 -4.29
N VAL A 15 1.23 15.70 -3.85
CA VAL A 15 1.66 15.65 -2.44
C VAL A 15 3.17 15.90 -2.34
N ASP A 16 3.65 16.23 -1.15
CA ASP A 16 5.07 16.56 -0.97
C ASP A 16 5.92 15.29 -0.99
N GLU A 17 5.42 14.23 -0.36
CA GLU A 17 6.05 12.91 -0.34
C GLU A 17 5.02 11.78 -0.39
N LEU A 18 5.42 10.65 -0.97
CA LEU A 18 4.57 9.49 -1.19
C LEU A 18 5.38 8.21 -1.01
N GLU A 19 4.86 7.32 -0.16
CA GLU A 19 5.31 5.93 -0.06
C GLU A 19 4.27 5.00 -0.71
N VAL A 20 4.75 4.08 -1.54
CA VAL A 20 3.94 3.10 -2.27
C VAL A 20 4.44 1.70 -1.92
N TYR A 21 3.56 0.87 -1.39
CA TYR A 21 3.84 -0.54 -1.12
C TYR A 21 2.91 -1.43 -1.92
N LEU A 22 3.48 -2.25 -2.81
CA LEU A 22 2.74 -3.24 -3.59
C LEU A 22 3.21 -4.64 -3.18
N PHE A 23 2.27 -5.51 -2.82
CA PHE A 23 2.56 -6.91 -2.56
C PHE A 23 1.74 -7.82 -3.48
N SER A 24 2.29 -8.99 -3.75
CA SER A 24 1.58 -10.12 -4.35
C SER A 24 1.96 -11.40 -3.60
N GLY A 25 1.06 -12.36 -3.57
CA GLY A 25 1.28 -13.61 -2.87
C GLY A 25 0.23 -14.66 -3.20
N PHE A 26 0.52 -15.89 -2.81
CA PHE A 26 -0.41 -16.99 -2.86
C PHE A 26 -0.49 -17.64 -1.50
N SER A 27 -1.70 -18.01 -1.09
CA SER A 27 -1.95 -18.73 0.15
C SER A 27 -2.71 -20.02 -0.14
N VAL A 28 -2.35 -21.06 0.60
CA VAL A 28 -3.12 -22.31 0.67
C VAL A 28 -3.59 -22.48 2.10
N SER A 29 -4.88 -22.72 2.28
CA SER A 29 -5.48 -23.02 3.58
C SER A 29 -6.17 -24.36 3.52
N ALA A 30 -6.07 -25.14 4.60
CA ALA A 30 -6.83 -26.38 4.75
C ALA A 30 -7.32 -26.49 6.19
N ARG A 31 -8.56 -26.97 6.36
CA ARG A 31 -9.19 -27.22 7.64
C ARG A 31 -9.57 -28.67 7.75
N LEU A 32 -9.11 -29.31 8.83
CA LEU A 32 -9.50 -30.67 9.18
C LEU A 32 -10.73 -30.66 10.08
N LYS A 33 -11.57 -31.70 9.96
CA LYS A 33 -12.61 -32.02 10.95
C LYS A 33 -12.42 -33.49 11.32
N ARG A 34 -12.05 -33.75 12.58
CA ARG A 34 -11.51 -35.04 13.03
C ARG A 34 -10.22 -35.38 12.28
N HIS A 35 -10.22 -36.43 11.47
CA HIS A 35 -9.08 -36.92 10.70
C HIS A 35 -9.26 -36.76 9.19
N GLU A 36 -10.27 -35.99 8.75
CA GLU A 36 -10.58 -35.78 7.34
C GLU A 36 -10.47 -34.30 6.95
N ILE A 37 -10.05 -34.05 5.71
CA ILE A 37 -10.05 -32.70 5.12
C ILE A 37 -11.50 -32.27 4.94
N HIS A 38 -11.90 -31.23 5.66
CA HIS A 38 -13.24 -30.66 5.60
C HIS A 38 -13.31 -29.48 4.63
N TYR A 39 -12.20 -28.76 4.46
CA TYR A 39 -12.10 -27.61 3.57
C TYR A 39 -10.65 -27.43 3.12
N ALA A 40 -10.44 -27.06 1.87
CA ALA A 40 -9.17 -26.58 1.36
C ALA A 40 -9.41 -25.45 0.36
N SER A 41 -8.56 -24.43 0.37
CA SER A 41 -8.63 -23.28 -0.52
C SER A 41 -7.26 -22.81 -0.95
N GLY A 42 -7.17 -22.33 -2.20
CA GLY A 42 -6.07 -21.51 -2.66
C GLY A 42 -6.56 -20.07 -2.88
N ALA A 43 -5.74 -19.07 -2.59
CA ALA A 43 -6.05 -17.68 -2.89
C ALA A 43 -4.80 -16.96 -3.38
N ASN A 44 -4.88 -16.37 -4.58
CA ASN A 44 -3.95 -15.35 -5.02
C ASN A 44 -4.37 -14.02 -4.41
N GLN A 45 -3.40 -13.29 -3.86
CA GLN A 45 -3.62 -11.99 -3.26
C GLN A 45 -2.66 -11.00 -3.89
N GLN A 46 -3.17 -9.80 -4.13
CA GLN A 46 -2.38 -8.64 -4.45
C GLN A 46 -2.95 -7.48 -3.64
N GLY A 47 -2.11 -6.56 -3.22
CA GLY A 47 -2.58 -5.36 -2.56
C GLY A 47 -1.60 -4.22 -2.68
N LEU A 48 -2.15 -3.03 -2.61
CA LEU A 48 -1.47 -1.76 -2.72
C LEU A 48 -1.79 -0.95 -1.47
N SER A 49 -0.77 -0.36 -0.86
CA SER A 49 -0.89 0.60 0.22
C SER A 49 -0.16 1.88 -0.16
N LEU A 50 -0.79 3.02 0.11
CA LEU A 50 -0.25 4.34 -0.12
C LEU A 50 -0.19 5.10 1.20
N ARG A 51 0.93 5.76 1.47
CA ARG A 51 1.05 6.77 2.52
C ARG A 51 1.48 8.09 1.90
N VAL A 52 0.64 9.10 2.04
CA VAL A 52 0.89 10.45 1.53
C VAL A 52 1.29 11.37 2.66
N ILE A 53 2.18 12.31 2.36
CA ILE A 53 2.56 13.40 3.24
C ILE A 53 2.41 14.71 2.48
N HIS A 54 1.66 15.65 3.05
CA HIS A 54 1.55 17.00 2.51
C HIS A 54 1.44 18.02 3.65
N LYS A 55 2.38 18.96 3.72
CA LYS A 55 2.48 20.01 4.75
C LYS A 55 2.46 19.44 6.18
N GLY A 56 3.14 18.32 6.40
CA GLY A 56 3.18 17.60 7.68
C GLY A 56 1.91 16.79 7.98
N HIS A 57 0.89 16.82 7.13
CA HIS A 57 -0.30 15.98 7.27
C HIS A 57 -0.07 14.62 6.63
N ILE A 58 -0.35 13.55 7.37
CA ILE A 58 -0.11 12.17 6.94
C ILE A 58 -1.45 11.46 6.72
N GLY A 59 -1.61 10.83 5.57
CA GLY A 59 -2.80 10.04 5.24
C GLY A 59 -2.41 8.70 4.63
N THR A 60 -3.24 7.69 4.85
CA THR A 60 -3.01 6.34 4.32
C THR A 60 -4.27 5.74 3.74
N SER A 61 -4.12 4.94 2.68
CA SER A 61 -5.21 4.12 2.14
C SER A 61 -4.63 2.86 1.49
N ALA A 62 -5.43 1.80 1.42
CA ALA A 62 -5.03 0.53 0.82
C ALA A 62 -6.18 -0.12 0.04
N THR A 63 -5.83 -0.92 -0.97
CA THR A 63 -6.76 -1.66 -1.82
C THR A 63 -6.20 -3.03 -2.18
N MET A 64 -7.07 -4.04 -2.29
CA MET A 64 -6.72 -5.36 -2.84
C MET A 64 -6.82 -5.40 -4.37
N ASN A 65 -7.24 -4.30 -5.01
CA ASN A 65 -7.23 -4.13 -6.45
C ASN A 65 -6.31 -2.95 -6.83
N PRO A 66 -5.05 -3.20 -7.20
CA PRO A 66 -4.12 -2.13 -7.57
C PRO A 66 -4.51 -1.35 -8.84
N GLU A 67 -5.42 -1.84 -9.66
CA GLU A 67 -5.92 -1.08 -10.82
C GLU A 67 -6.75 0.14 -10.38
N THR A 68 -7.31 0.13 -9.17
CA THR A 68 -8.08 1.26 -8.60
C THR A 68 -7.22 2.20 -7.76
N TRP A 69 -5.91 2.22 -7.99
CA TRP A 69 -4.96 3.00 -7.19
C TRP A 69 -5.27 4.50 -7.13
N ASN A 70 -5.87 5.09 -8.18
CA ASN A 70 -6.16 6.52 -8.20
C ASN A 70 -7.20 6.90 -7.13
N ALA A 71 -8.26 6.09 -6.99
CA ALA A 71 -9.23 6.25 -5.91
C ALA A 71 -8.58 6.00 -4.52
N CYS A 72 -7.61 5.09 -4.46
CA CYS A 72 -6.82 4.86 -3.25
C CYS A 72 -5.98 6.10 -2.89
N MET A 73 -5.39 6.78 -3.88
CA MET A 73 -4.64 8.04 -3.70
C MET A 73 -5.55 9.17 -3.22
N ASP A 74 -6.72 9.33 -3.85
CA ASP A 74 -7.72 10.32 -3.45
C ASP A 74 -8.12 10.15 -1.99
N ALA A 75 -8.36 8.90 -1.57
CA ALA A 75 -8.70 8.57 -0.18
C ALA A 75 -7.54 8.86 0.79
N ALA A 76 -6.29 8.56 0.41
CA ALA A 76 -5.13 8.88 1.23
C ALA A 76 -4.95 10.40 1.40
N ILE A 77 -5.12 11.18 0.34
CA ILE A 77 -5.05 12.66 0.38
C ILE A 77 -6.19 13.24 1.21
N ALA A 78 -7.42 12.73 1.05
CA ALA A 78 -8.55 13.13 1.88
C ALA A 78 -8.32 12.80 3.35
N SER A 79 -7.71 11.64 3.65
CA SER A 79 -7.33 11.29 5.02
C SER A 79 -6.27 12.25 5.58
N ALA A 80 -5.28 12.66 4.78
CA ALA A 80 -4.26 13.60 5.21
C ALA A 80 -4.87 14.98 5.53
N SER A 81 -5.77 15.49 4.70
CA SER A 81 -6.36 16.82 4.91
C SER A 81 -7.15 16.96 6.23
N LEU A 82 -7.59 15.83 6.81
CA LEU A 82 -8.26 15.76 8.11
C LEU A 82 -7.31 15.53 9.28
N ALA A 83 -6.09 15.06 9.02
CA ALA A 83 -5.10 14.75 10.06
C ALA A 83 -4.54 16.03 10.69
N THR A 84 -4.07 15.95 11.93
CA THR A 84 -3.27 17.02 12.54
C THR A 84 -1.88 17.02 11.91
N PRO A 85 -1.34 18.19 11.48
CA PRO A 85 0.01 18.26 10.95
C PRO A 85 1.03 17.92 12.03
N GLN A 86 2.08 17.23 11.64
CA GLN A 86 3.19 16.82 12.49
C GLN A 86 4.48 17.49 12.00
N ASP A 87 5.45 17.62 12.91
CA ASP A 87 6.82 17.90 12.50
C ASP A 87 7.34 16.68 11.74
N TRP A 88 7.60 16.86 10.45
CA TRP A 88 7.90 15.76 9.53
C TRP A 88 9.29 15.97 8.91
N GLU A 89 10.22 15.09 9.27
CA GLU A 89 11.63 15.16 8.87
C GLU A 89 11.92 14.48 7.51
N GLY A 90 10.89 14.03 6.82
CA GLY A 90 11.00 13.34 5.53
C GLY A 90 10.90 11.82 5.64
N LEU A 91 10.60 11.19 4.50
CA LEU A 91 10.72 9.75 4.32
C LEU A 91 12.19 9.32 4.38
N PRO A 92 12.45 8.04 4.72
CA PRO A 92 13.78 7.48 4.63
C PRO A 92 14.37 7.65 3.23
N GLY A 93 15.66 8.00 3.16
CA GLY A 93 16.40 8.00 1.92
C GLY A 93 16.52 6.58 1.34
N PRO A 94 16.90 6.45 0.05
CA PRO A 94 17.17 5.16 -0.55
C PRO A 94 18.26 4.41 0.23
N GLU A 95 17.96 3.18 0.62
CA GLU A 95 18.91 2.28 1.28
C GLU A 95 19.14 1.06 0.40
N ASN A 96 20.38 0.55 0.40
CA ASN A 96 20.69 -0.71 -0.29
C ASN A 96 20.25 -1.88 0.58
N LEU A 97 19.01 -2.31 0.37
CA LEU A 97 18.45 -3.49 1.01
C LEU A 97 18.96 -4.72 0.25
N ASP A 98 20.16 -5.20 0.59
CA ASP A 98 20.63 -6.51 0.12
C ASP A 98 19.63 -7.58 0.59
N PRO A 99 18.96 -8.31 -0.32
CA PRO A 99 18.01 -9.34 0.03
C PRO A 99 18.79 -10.64 0.27
N THR A 100 19.67 -10.67 1.28
CA THR A 100 20.26 -11.94 1.75
C THR A 100 19.22 -12.81 2.42
#